data_AF-A0A1D6QCR3-F1
#
_entry.id   AF-A0A1D6QCR3-F1
#
_cell.length_a   1.000
_cell.length_b   1.000
_cell.length_c   1.000
_cell.angle_alpha   90.00
_cell.angle_beta   90.00
_cell.angle_gamma   90.00
#
_symmetry.space_group_name_H-M   'P 1'
#
loop_
_entity.id
_entity.type
_entity.pdbx_description
1 polymer ?
#
loop_
_entity_poly.entity_id
_entity_poly.type
_entity_poly.pdbx_seq_one_letter_code
_entity_poly.pdbx_strand_id
1 'polypeptide(L)'
;MVFSGLSSRIALSLLSRVQCFNSRSNIESTTDFLELALQFGMIMMFACAFTLIFCFAALNNLTEIRADALKLLVMLKTPEPRAAATIGALLNIFQFLVVMAICTNCLLLVCLYDEEGKWRIEPGLAAILIMEHALLLIKFGFSHFVLEEPAWVKANRVRYVAQAQNVCSKQLLRSISKFDGKLD
;
A
#
# COMPACT_ATOMS: atom_id res chain seq x y z
N MET A 1 1.57 -50.59 6.22
CA MET A 1 0.50 -49.59 6.36
C MET A 1 0.88 -48.33 7.16
N VAL A 2 2.00 -48.30 7.91
CA VAL A 2 2.39 -47.15 8.77
C VAL A 2 3.07 -45.99 8.00
N PHE A 3 3.76 -46.29 6.89
CA PHE A 3 4.52 -45.28 6.11
C PHE A 3 3.67 -44.25 5.36
N SER A 4 2.47 -44.63 4.90
CA SER A 4 1.54 -43.71 4.22
C SER A 4 0.90 -42.69 5.19
N GLY A 5 0.69 -43.07 6.45
CA GLY A 5 0.15 -42.18 7.49
C GLY A 5 1.16 -41.14 7.99
N LEU A 6 2.45 -41.47 8.00
CA LEU A 6 3.51 -40.55 8.45
C LEU A 6 3.76 -39.44 7.41
N SER A 7 3.75 -39.77 6.12
CA SER A 7 3.87 -38.80 5.02
C SER A 7 2.71 -37.79 5.01
N SER A 8 1.48 -38.27 5.26
CA SER A 8 0.29 -37.41 5.34
C SER A 8 0.29 -36.49 6.57
N ARG A 9 0.76 -36.97 7.72
CA ARG A 9 0.93 -36.13 8.94
C ARG A 9 2.02 -35.08 8.80
N ILE A 10 3.14 -35.43 8.16
CA ILE A 10 4.20 -34.47 7.83
C ILE A 10 3.68 -33.42 6.85
N ALA A 11 2.97 -33.83 5.79
CA ALA A 11 2.35 -32.91 4.84
C ALA A 11 1.33 -31.96 5.51
N LEU A 12 0.49 -32.45 6.42
CA LEU A 12 -0.47 -31.62 7.16
C LEU A 12 0.24 -30.64 8.11
N SER A 13 1.29 -31.08 8.80
CA SER A 13 2.07 -30.22 9.69
C SER A 13 2.83 -29.13 8.91
N LEU A 14 3.36 -29.46 7.73
CA LEU A 14 4.00 -28.51 6.84
C LEU A 14 2.98 -27.52 6.26
N LEU A 15 1.80 -27.98 5.82
CA LEU A 15 0.72 -27.11 5.36
C LEU A 15 0.25 -26.16 6.46
N SER A 16 0.06 -26.65 7.68
CA SER A 16 -0.34 -25.81 8.82
C SER A 16 0.74 -24.77 9.17
N ARG A 17 2.03 -25.14 9.10
CA ARG A 17 3.15 -24.20 9.30
C ARG A 17 3.24 -23.17 8.17
N VAL A 18 3.04 -23.58 6.92
CA VAL A 18 3.02 -22.68 5.76
C VAL A 18 1.84 -21.73 5.83
N GLN A 19 0.67 -22.21 6.25
CA GLN A 19 -0.52 -21.38 6.38
C GLN A 19 -0.40 -20.40 7.56
N CYS A 20 0.16 -20.84 8.70
CA CYS A 20 0.46 -19.97 9.84
C CYS A 20 1.51 -18.90 9.47
N PHE A 21 2.59 -19.29 8.81
CA PHE A 21 3.61 -18.37 8.32
C PHE A 21 3.05 -17.37 7.30
N ASN A 22 2.20 -17.84 6.39
CA ASN A 22 1.51 -16.97 5.43
C ASN A 22 0.55 -16.00 6.14
N SER A 23 -0.23 -16.47 7.11
CA SER A 23 -1.12 -15.59 7.88
C SER A 23 -0.33 -14.54 8.66
N ARG A 24 0.79 -14.93 9.27
CA ARG A 24 1.66 -14.02 10.02
C ARG A 24 2.30 -12.96 9.14
N SER A 25 2.82 -13.34 7.98
CA SER A 25 3.43 -12.40 7.02
C SER A 25 2.44 -11.41 6.43
N ASN A 26 1.19 -11.83 6.14
CA ASN A 26 0.15 -10.89 5.69
C ASN A 26 -0.21 -9.88 6.78
N ILE A 27 -0.32 -10.33 8.04
CA ILE A 27 -0.59 -9.42 9.17
C ILE A 27 0.57 -8.45 9.36
N GLU A 28 1.82 -8.94 9.41
CA GLU A 28 3.02 -8.11 9.58
C GLU A 28 3.11 -7.04 8.48
N SER A 29 2.95 -7.42 7.21
CA SER A 29 2.97 -6.44 6.11
C SER A 29 1.88 -5.37 6.27
N THR A 30 0.67 -5.74 6.68
CA THR A 30 -0.43 -4.78 6.83
C THR A 30 -0.20 -3.85 8.02
N THR A 31 0.37 -4.37 9.12
CA THR A 31 0.70 -3.57 10.30
C THR A 31 1.84 -2.60 10.01
N ASP A 32 2.89 -3.02 9.30
CA ASP A 32 4.02 -2.16 8.92
C ASP A 32 3.53 -1.00 8.02
N PHE A 33 2.64 -1.30 7.07
CA PHE A 33 2.01 -0.29 6.22
C PHE A 33 1.09 0.67 6.99
N LEU A 34 0.33 0.17 7.96
CA LEU A 34 -0.54 0.98 8.80
C LEU A 34 0.27 1.90 9.72
N GLU A 35 1.37 1.41 10.28
CA GLU A 35 2.28 2.18 11.11
C GLU A 35 2.86 3.36 10.33
N LEU A 36 3.36 3.10 9.11
CA LEU A 36 3.83 4.15 8.21
C LEU A 36 2.72 5.14 7.84
N ALA A 37 1.50 4.64 7.60
CA ALA A 37 0.35 5.49 7.27
C ALA A 37 -0.06 6.41 8.42
N LEU A 38 -0.06 5.88 9.64
CA LEU A 38 -0.41 6.64 10.83
C LEU A 38 0.65 7.70 11.13
N GLN A 39 1.94 7.36 11.02
CA GLN A 39 3.04 8.31 11.16
C GLN A 39 2.95 9.44 10.13
N PHE A 40 2.74 9.09 8.85
CA PHE A 40 2.54 10.08 7.79
C PHE A 40 1.32 10.98 8.04
N GLY A 41 0.17 10.39 8.40
CA GLY A 41 -1.06 11.12 8.68
C GLY A 41 -0.90 12.13 9.82
N MET A 42 -0.29 11.71 10.92
CA MET A 42 -0.01 12.58 12.08
C MET A 42 0.89 13.76 11.69
N ILE A 43 1.94 13.54 10.90
CA ILE A 43 2.84 14.62 10.46
C ILE A 43 2.10 15.61 9.57
N MET A 44 1.30 15.11 8.63
CA MET A 44 0.59 15.96 7.66
C MET A 44 -0.53 16.78 8.31
N MET A 45 -1.29 16.21 9.25
CA MET A 45 -2.41 16.92 9.89
C MET A 45 -1.96 18.06 10.82
N PHE A 46 -0.74 17.99 11.38
CA PHE A 46 -0.20 18.99 12.30
C PHE A 46 0.97 19.79 11.72
N ALA A 47 1.20 19.71 10.41
CA ALA A 47 2.33 20.34 9.73
C ALA A 47 2.41 21.86 9.98
N CYS A 48 1.26 22.56 10.01
CA CYS A 48 1.23 24.01 10.27
C CYS A 48 1.56 24.40 11.71
N ALA A 49 1.38 23.50 12.69
CA ALA A 49 1.59 23.79 14.10
C ALA A 49 3.05 23.57 14.54
N PHE A 50 3.78 22.62 13.91
CA PHE A 50 5.13 22.26 14.37
C PHE A 50 6.03 21.72 13.24
N THR A 51 6.68 22.61 12.50
CA THR A 51 7.60 22.27 11.38
C THR A 51 8.80 21.40 11.82
N LEU A 52 9.21 21.44 13.11
CA LEU A 52 10.32 20.64 13.63
C LEU A 52 10.00 19.14 13.74
N ILE A 53 8.74 18.75 13.94
CA ILE A 53 8.32 17.34 14.03
C ILE A 53 8.53 16.63 12.69
N PHE A 54 8.35 17.34 11.58
CA PHE A 54 8.59 16.83 10.23
C PHE A 54 10.04 16.33 10.05
N CYS A 55 11.03 17.11 10.51
CA CYS A 55 12.43 16.74 10.41
C CYS A 55 12.76 15.48 11.23
N PHE A 56 12.21 15.36 12.44
CA PHE A 56 12.43 14.19 13.30
C PHE A 56 11.81 12.93 12.70
N ALA A 57 10.61 13.04 12.14
CA ALA A 57 9.94 11.91 11.50
C ALA A 57 10.61 11.49 10.18
N ALA A 58 11.17 12.42 9.41
CA ALA A 58 11.95 12.09 8.21
C ALA A 58 13.22 11.30 8.56
N LEU A 59 13.88 11.67 9.67
CA LEU A 59 15.02 10.91 10.20
C LEU A 59 14.58 9.52 10.67
N ASN A 60 13.43 9.41 11.35
CA ASN A 60 12.88 8.12 11.78
C ASN A 60 12.60 7.19 10.58
N ASN A 61 11.91 7.69 9.55
CA ASN A 61 11.64 6.93 8.32
C ASN A 61 12.93 6.49 7.62
N LEU A 62 13.99 7.33 7.63
CA LEU A 62 15.28 6.97 7.04
C LEU A 62 15.99 5.86 7.83
N THR A 63 15.92 5.91 9.16
CA THR A 63 16.46 4.84 10.01
C THR A 63 15.67 3.54 9.86
N GLU A 64 14.37 3.64 9.66
CA GLU A 64 13.47 2.50 9.51
C GLU A 64 13.69 1.76 8.18
N ILE A 65 13.86 2.47 7.06
CA ILE A 65 14.25 1.84 5.78
C ILE A 65 15.56 1.04 5.93
N ARG A 66 16.52 1.56 6.70
CA ARG A 66 17.78 0.85 6.96
C ARG A 66 17.60 -0.33 7.90
N ALA A 67 16.78 -0.19 8.92
CA ALA A 67 16.45 -1.26 9.86
C ALA A 67 15.70 -2.42 9.16
N ASP A 68 14.73 -2.10 8.31
CA ASP A 68 14.01 -3.07 7.49
C ASP A 68 14.93 -3.77 6.49
N ALA A 69 15.81 -3.03 5.81
CA ALA A 69 16.80 -3.65 4.93
C ALA A 69 17.70 -4.64 5.70
N LEU A 70 18.14 -4.29 6.91
CA LEU A 70 18.90 -5.20 7.76
C LEU A 70 18.06 -6.39 8.25
N LYS A 71 16.79 -6.17 8.61
CA LYS A 71 15.84 -7.22 9.00
C LYS A 71 15.63 -8.21 7.85
N LEU A 72 15.51 -7.73 6.62
CA LEU A 72 15.44 -8.54 5.41
C LEU A 72 16.75 -9.33 5.16
N LEU A 73 17.91 -8.71 5.37
CA LEU A 73 19.21 -9.38 5.18
C LEU A 73 19.51 -10.43 6.25
N VAL A 74 19.06 -10.23 7.49
CA VAL A 74 19.41 -11.08 8.64
C VAL A 74 18.34 -12.16 8.92
N MET A 75 17.05 -11.88 8.72
CA MET A 75 15.97 -12.78 9.14
C MET A 75 15.36 -13.62 8.01
N LEU A 76 15.57 -13.29 6.73
CA LEU A 76 14.90 -13.98 5.63
C LEU A 76 15.79 -15.01 4.93
N LYS A 77 15.56 -16.28 5.27
CA LYS A 77 15.81 -17.42 4.37
C LYS A 77 14.79 -17.28 3.22
N THR A 78 15.30 -17.06 2.01
CA THR A 78 14.60 -16.83 0.73
C THR A 78 13.08 -16.94 0.79
N PRO A 79 12.33 -15.83 0.97
CA PRO A 79 10.89 -15.85 0.80
C PRO A 79 10.56 -16.13 -0.67
N GLU A 80 9.60 -17.02 -0.92
CA GLU A 80 9.05 -17.13 -2.27
C GLU A 80 8.37 -15.79 -2.64
N PRO A 81 8.66 -15.23 -3.83
CA PRO A 81 8.04 -14.01 -4.29
C PRO A 81 6.55 -14.25 -4.49
N ARG A 82 5.77 -13.93 -3.46
CA ARG A 82 4.31 -13.95 -3.52
C ARG A 82 3.85 -12.63 -4.12
N ALA A 83 3.00 -12.71 -5.14
CA ALA A 83 2.35 -11.54 -5.70
C ALA A 83 1.50 -10.89 -4.61
N ALA A 84 2.02 -9.83 -3.99
CA ALA A 84 1.27 -9.03 -3.02
C ALA A 84 0.05 -8.45 -3.75
N ALA A 85 -1.12 -8.62 -3.14
CA ALA A 85 -2.35 -7.99 -3.60
C ALA A 85 -2.19 -6.48 -3.45
N THR A 86 -1.79 -5.83 -4.55
CA THR A 86 -1.91 -4.40 -4.87
C THR A 86 -1.83 -3.43 -3.68
N ILE A 87 -0.73 -2.67 -3.61
CA ILE A 87 -0.54 -1.45 -2.78
C ILE A 87 -1.70 -0.43 -2.93
N GLY A 88 -2.52 -0.56 -3.98
CA GLY A 88 -3.64 0.35 -4.29
C GLY A 88 -4.65 0.56 -3.16
N ALA A 89 -4.96 -0.45 -2.33
CA ALA A 89 -5.91 -0.26 -1.22
C ALA A 89 -5.37 0.73 -0.16
N LEU A 90 -4.07 0.61 0.16
CA LEU A 90 -3.38 1.50 1.07
C LEU A 90 -3.21 2.90 0.45
N LEU A 91 -2.93 2.97 -0.86
CA LEU A 91 -2.85 4.23 -1.60
C LEU A 91 -4.13 5.06 -1.47
N ASN A 92 -5.30 4.41 -1.56
CA ASN A 92 -6.59 5.08 -1.36
C ASN A 92 -6.74 5.66 0.07
N ILE A 93 -6.25 4.94 1.08
CA ILE A 93 -6.25 5.42 2.47
C ILE A 93 -5.32 6.64 2.61
N PHE A 94 -4.13 6.59 2.03
CA PHE A 94 -3.22 7.74 2.00
C PHE A 94 -3.82 8.96 1.30
N GLN A 95 -4.52 8.75 0.18
CA GLN A 95 -5.22 9.84 -0.52
C GLN A 95 -6.30 10.48 0.36
N PHE A 96 -7.05 9.68 1.13
CA PHE A 96 -8.03 10.17 2.08
C PHE A 96 -7.37 10.95 3.23
N LEU A 97 -6.28 10.43 3.80
CA LEU A 97 -5.52 11.08 4.86
C LEU A 97 -4.98 12.46 4.43
N VAL A 98 -4.53 12.60 3.19
CA VAL A 98 -4.06 13.90 2.65
C VAL A 98 -5.21 14.91 2.58
N VAL A 99 -6.41 14.50 2.16
CA VAL A 99 -7.59 15.40 2.12
C VAL A 99 -7.96 15.84 3.53
N MET A 100 -8.02 14.89 4.48
CA MET A 100 -8.28 15.21 5.88
C MET A 100 -7.23 16.16 6.46
N ALA A 101 -5.95 15.97 6.13
CA ALA A 101 -4.88 16.87 6.56
C ALA A 101 -5.02 18.29 6.00
N ILE A 102 -5.44 18.47 4.75
CA ILE A 102 -5.72 19.79 4.19
C ILE A 102 -6.85 20.45 5.00
N CYS A 103 -7.96 19.75 5.23
CA CYS A 103 -9.08 20.28 6.01
C CYS A 103 -8.67 20.66 7.44
N THR A 104 -7.90 19.82 8.12
CA THR A 104 -7.44 20.09 9.50
C THR A 104 -6.49 21.28 9.57
N ASN A 105 -5.52 21.41 8.66
CA ASN A 105 -4.60 22.56 8.64
C ASN A 105 -5.33 23.86 8.29
N CYS A 106 -6.32 23.83 7.39
CA CYS A 106 -7.16 24.99 7.07
C CYS A 106 -7.99 25.43 8.29
N LEU A 107 -8.61 24.50 9.01
CA LEU A 107 -9.35 24.81 10.24
C LEU A 107 -8.42 25.40 11.31
N LEU A 108 -7.21 24.84 11.47
CA LEU A 108 -6.19 25.32 12.41
C LEU A 108 -5.79 26.77 12.09
N LEU A 109 -5.57 27.08 10.80
CA LEU A 109 -5.29 28.43 10.32
C LEU A 109 -6.44 29.40 10.59
N VAL A 110 -7.70 29.00 10.34
CA VAL A 110 -8.87 29.84 10.60
C VAL A 110 -8.99 30.14 12.10
N CYS A 111 -8.88 29.13 12.97
CA CYS A 111 -8.94 29.33 14.42
C CYS A 111 -7.80 30.24 14.92
N LEU A 112 -6.58 30.07 14.39
CA LEU A 112 -5.43 30.92 14.76
C LEU A 112 -5.62 32.36 14.27
N TYR A 113 -6.21 32.54 13.10
CA TYR A 113 -6.48 33.86 12.51
C TYR A 113 -7.60 34.60 13.26
N ASP A 114 -8.57 33.87 13.82
CA ASP A 114 -9.68 34.42 14.63
C ASP A 114 -9.19 34.98 15.98
N GLU A 115 -8.25 34.29 16.64
CA GLU A 115 -7.62 34.73 17.90
C GLU A 115 -6.82 36.03 17.77
N GLU A 116 -6.16 36.26 16.62
CA GLU A 116 -5.26 37.41 16.42
C GLU A 116 -5.99 38.74 16.18
N GLY A 117 -7.31 38.74 15.91
CA GLY A 117 -8.26 39.87 16.05
C GLY A 117 -7.90 41.25 15.43
N LYS A 118 -6.84 41.36 14.61
CA LYS A 118 -6.21 42.65 14.26
C LYS A 118 -6.32 43.11 12.81
N TRP A 119 -6.82 42.30 11.88
CA TRP A 119 -6.87 42.65 10.46
C TRP A 119 -8.28 42.45 9.87
N ARG A 120 -8.66 43.29 8.89
CA ARG A 120 -9.93 43.18 8.13
C ARG A 120 -10.16 41.73 7.73
N ILE A 121 -11.20 41.11 8.28
CA ILE A 121 -11.52 39.67 8.16
C ILE A 121 -11.81 39.25 6.70
N GLU A 122 -12.19 40.19 5.84
CA GLU A 122 -12.58 39.91 4.45
C GLU A 122 -11.44 39.37 3.56
N PRO A 123 -10.25 40.01 3.42
CA PRO A 123 -9.17 39.48 2.58
C PRO A 123 -8.42 38.29 3.18
N GLY A 124 -8.33 38.18 4.51
CA GLY A 124 -7.57 37.12 5.19
C GLY A 124 -8.22 35.75 5.04
N LEU A 125 -9.52 35.67 5.33
CA LEU A 125 -10.30 34.45 5.16
C LEU A 125 -10.36 34.02 3.70
N ALA A 126 -10.52 34.98 2.78
CA ALA A 126 -10.49 34.73 1.34
C ALA A 126 -9.13 34.17 0.90
N ALA A 127 -8.01 34.69 1.42
CA ALA A 127 -6.68 34.15 1.12
C ALA A 127 -6.51 32.71 1.62
N ILE A 128 -7.02 32.37 2.81
CA ILE A 128 -6.99 31.00 3.33
C ILE A 128 -7.85 30.06 2.46
N LEU A 129 -9.05 30.49 2.07
CA LEU A 129 -9.95 29.74 1.18
C LEU A 129 -9.35 29.54 -0.23
N ILE A 130 -8.69 30.56 -0.78
CA ILE A 130 -8.01 30.49 -2.09
C ILE A 130 -6.82 29.51 -1.99
N MET A 131 -6.05 29.57 -0.91
CA MET A 131 -4.95 28.64 -0.66
C MET A 131 -5.44 27.20 -0.47
N GLU A 132 -6.56 26.99 0.23
CA GLU A 132 -7.22 25.68 0.36
C GLU A 132 -7.66 25.14 -1.01
N HIS A 133 -8.36 25.95 -1.81
CA HIS A 133 -8.82 25.54 -3.14
C HIS A 133 -7.63 25.25 -4.08
N ALA A 134 -6.53 25.98 -3.94
CA ALA A 134 -5.29 25.70 -4.66
C ALA A 134 -4.68 24.35 -4.24
N LEU A 135 -4.64 24.04 -2.93
CA LEU A 135 -4.16 22.75 -2.42
C LEU A 135 -5.06 21.58 -2.87
N LEU A 136 -6.37 21.77 -2.87
CA LEU A 136 -7.34 20.79 -3.39
C LEU A 136 -7.20 20.62 -4.91
N LEU A 137 -6.98 21.69 -5.67
CA LEU A 137 -6.71 21.64 -7.11
C LEU A 137 -5.39 20.93 -7.42
N ILE A 138 -4.34 21.17 -6.64
CA ILE A 138 -3.06 20.47 -6.76
C ILE A 138 -3.26 18.98 -6.47
N LYS A 139 -4.01 18.61 -5.43
CA LYS A 139 -4.33 17.21 -5.13
C LYS A 139 -5.16 16.57 -6.24
N PHE A 140 -6.16 17.27 -6.77
CA PHE A 140 -7.00 16.78 -7.87
C PHE A 140 -6.19 16.62 -9.15
N GLY A 141 -5.31 17.58 -9.45
CA GLY A 141 -4.33 17.51 -10.51
C GLY A 141 -3.40 16.32 -10.34
N PHE A 142 -2.90 16.05 -9.13
CA PHE A 142 -2.05 14.89 -8.84
C PHE A 142 -2.81 13.57 -8.98
N SER A 143 -4.07 13.52 -8.54
CA SER A 143 -4.95 12.36 -8.74
C SER A 143 -5.25 12.10 -10.21
N HIS A 144 -5.25 13.15 -11.05
CA HIS A 144 -5.45 13.03 -12.49
C HIS A 144 -4.15 12.70 -13.23
N PHE A 145 -3.01 13.22 -12.75
CA PHE A 145 -1.70 13.06 -13.37
C PHE A 145 -1.06 11.71 -13.03
N VAL A 146 -1.31 11.20 -11.82
CA VAL A 146 -1.01 9.81 -11.44
C VAL A 146 -2.13 8.94 -12.01
N LEU A 147 -2.10 8.73 -13.33
CA LEU A 147 -2.82 7.63 -13.96
C LEU A 147 -2.44 6.34 -13.21
N GLU A 148 -3.41 5.76 -12.50
CA GLU A 148 -3.31 4.45 -11.88
C GLU A 148 -2.92 3.44 -12.97
N GLU A 149 -1.64 3.09 -12.97
CA GLU A 149 -0.90 2.35 -13.99
C GLU A 149 -0.57 3.13 -15.27
N PRO A 150 0.73 3.34 -15.56
CA PRO A 150 1.12 3.80 -16.88
C PRO A 150 0.70 2.75 -17.92
N ALA A 151 0.26 3.20 -19.10
CA ALA A 151 -0.37 2.34 -20.11
C ALA A 151 0.47 1.11 -20.49
N TRP A 152 1.80 1.19 -20.38
CA TRP A 152 2.71 0.07 -20.61
C TRP A 152 2.61 -1.05 -19.57
N VAL A 153 2.31 -0.73 -18.30
CA VAL A 153 2.08 -1.74 -17.24
C VAL A 153 0.73 -2.42 -17.46
N LYS A 154 -0.32 -1.67 -17.80
CA LYS A 154 -1.63 -2.23 -18.14
C LYS A 154 -1.57 -3.15 -19.35
N ALA A 155 -0.83 -2.75 -20.39
CA ALA A 155 -0.58 -3.59 -21.56
C ALA A 155 0.21 -4.87 -21.21
N ASN A 156 1.23 -4.77 -20.36
CA ASN A 156 1.97 -5.93 -19.88
C ASN A 156 1.08 -6.88 -19.05
N ARG A 157 0.23 -6.35 -18.16
CA ARG A 157 -0.70 -7.15 -17.35
C ARG A 157 -1.65 -7.97 -18.24
N VAL A 158 -2.19 -7.35 -19.29
CA VAL A 158 -3.02 -8.05 -20.30
C VAL A 158 -2.23 -9.13 -21.03
N ARG A 159 -0.97 -8.85 -21.41
CA ARG A 159 -0.09 -9.85 -22.05
C ARG A 159 0.20 -11.04 -21.14
N TYR A 160 0.49 -10.82 -19.86
CA TYR A 160 0.75 -11.91 -18.90
C TYR A 160 -0.49 -12.78 -18.68
N VAL A 161 -1.68 -12.17 -18.56
CA VAL A 161 -2.96 -12.92 -18.42
C VAL A 161 -3.26 -13.74 -19.68
N ALA A 162 -3.10 -13.14 -20.86
CA ALA A 162 -3.28 -13.84 -22.13
C ALA A 162 -2.28 -15.01 -22.29
N GLN A 163 -1.04 -14.82 -21.85
CA GLN A 163 -0.02 -15.86 -21.88
C GLN A 163 -0.33 -17.00 -20.89
N ALA A 164 -0.79 -16.69 -19.68
CA ALA A 164 -1.20 -17.68 -18.70
C ALA A 164 -2.40 -18.53 -19.18
N GLN A 165 -3.40 -17.88 -19.80
CA GLN A 165 -4.53 -18.60 -20.40
C GLN A 165 -4.09 -19.53 -21.54
N ASN A 166 -3.18 -19.08 -22.41
CA ASN A 166 -2.64 -19.90 -23.49
C ASN A 166 -1.90 -21.15 -22.97
N VAL A 167 -1.12 -21.01 -21.89
CA VAL A 167 -0.42 -22.16 -21.27
C VAL A 167 -1.42 -23.11 -20.62
N CYS A 168 -2.39 -22.61 -19.87
CA CYS A 168 -3.44 -23.42 -19.23
C CYS A 168 -4.26 -24.18 -20.28
N SER A 169 -4.69 -23.51 -21.35
CA SER A 169 -5.43 -24.13 -22.45
C SER A 169 -4.63 -25.26 -23.11
N LYS A 170 -3.34 -25.06 -23.38
CA LYS A 170 -2.47 -26.12 -23.93
C LYS A 170 -2.31 -27.31 -22.99
N GLN A 171 -2.18 -27.08 -21.69
CA GLN A 171 -2.11 -28.18 -20.72
C GLN A 171 -3.44 -28.94 -20.64
N LEU A 172 -4.56 -28.23 -20.64
CA LEU A 172 -5.89 -28.81 -20.61
C LEU A 172 -6.17 -29.67 -21.86
N LEU A 173 -5.83 -29.15 -23.05
CA LEU A 173 -5.92 -29.90 -24.30
C LEU A 173 -5.04 -31.15 -24.30
N ARG A 174 -3.80 -31.07 -23.78
CA ARG A 174 -2.94 -32.24 -23.62
C ARG A 174 -3.56 -33.27 -22.68
N SER A 175 -4.13 -32.84 -21.55
CA SER A 175 -4.80 -33.77 -20.64
C SER A 175 -6.02 -34.45 -21.27
N ILE A 176 -6.82 -33.72 -22.06
CA ILE A 176 -7.96 -34.29 -22.78
C ILE A 176 -7.48 -35.32 -23.81
N SER A 177 -6.49 -34.98 -24.65
CA SER A 177 -5.95 -35.92 -25.67
C SER A 177 -5.38 -37.20 -25.07
N LYS A 178 -4.76 -37.09 -23.88
CA LYS A 178 -4.18 -38.23 -23.16
C LYS A 178 -5.25 -39.10 -22.50
N PHE A 179 -6.42 -38.54 -22.21
CA PHE A 179 -7.56 -39.26 -21.68
C PHE A 179 -8.28 -40.03 -22.80
N ASP A 180 -8.43 -39.40 -23.96
CA ASP A 180 -9.07 -39.97 -25.15
C ASP A 180 -8.31 -41.19 -25.67
N GLY A 181 -6.99 -41.07 -25.88
CA GLY A 181 -6.14 -42.18 -26.30
C GLY A 181 -5.88 -43.27 -25.24
N LYS A 182 -6.58 -43.22 -24.10
CA LYS A 182 -6.59 -44.28 -23.07
C LYS A 182 -7.94 -44.99 -22.98
N LEU A 183 -8.98 -44.45 -23.62
CA LEU A 183 -10.29 -45.10 -23.77
C LEU A 183 -10.37 -45.98 -25.02
N ASP A 184 -9.49 -45.76 -26.00
CA ASP A 184 -9.25 -46.64 -27.16
C ASP A 184 -8.22 -47.74 -26.85
#